data_AF-A0A958FJC2-F1
#
_entry.id   AF-A0A958FJC2-F1
#
_cell.length_a   1.000
_cell.length_b   1.000
_cell.length_c   1.000
_cell.angle_alpha   90.00
_cell.angle_beta   90.00
_cell.angle_gamma   90.00
#
_symmetry.space_group_name_H-M   'P 1'
#
loop_
_entity.id
_entity.type
_entity.pdbx_description
1 polymer ?
#
loop_
_entity_poly.entity_id
_entity_poly.type
_entity_poly.pdbx_seq_one_letter_code
_entity_poly.pdbx_strand_id
1 'polypeptide(L)'
;MNPLRSMTGFSSSKTHFADSELSCEIRSLNSRYLEIYVKLPYAFKDLEDTAKSLIRAKIDRGKISCTVSFSAQDPMMQRLSLNTGSVTMYTKLLNQLRAAAGIDAPLQISDFLQFKDLFVPDEQNLLDDHFVQTFETLINDAIAQLDVTRGAEGENLRRDLSERLDALEKLTGEIAEMGKGNAREEFEKLYQR
;
A
#
# COMPACT_ATOMS: atom_id res chain seq x y z
N MET A 1 -2.87 -29.33 4.30
CA MET A 1 -1.56 -28.86 3.82
C MET A 1 -1.68 -27.36 3.62
N ASN A 2 -0.92 -26.52 4.34
CA ASN A 2 -0.96 -25.08 4.07
C ASN A 2 -0.34 -24.84 2.68
N PRO A 3 -1.03 -24.13 1.77
CA PRO A 3 -0.49 -23.84 0.45
C PRO A 3 0.81 -23.03 0.56
N LEU A 4 1.78 -23.35 -0.29
CA LEU A 4 3.06 -22.62 -0.34
C LEU A 4 2.81 -21.24 -0.93
N ARG A 5 3.09 -20.18 -0.16
CA ARG A 5 2.86 -18.79 -0.58
C ARG A 5 4.18 -18.07 -0.75
N SER A 6 4.34 -17.33 -1.84
CA SER A 6 5.48 -16.41 -2.03
C SER A 6 5.50 -15.34 -0.92
N MET A 7 6.67 -14.81 -0.64
CA MET A 7 6.87 -13.67 0.28
C MET A 7 6.67 -12.33 -0.45
N THR A 8 6.73 -12.33 -1.77
CA THR A 8 6.51 -11.18 -2.64
C THR A 8 5.13 -11.25 -3.29
N GLY A 9 4.55 -10.09 -3.58
CA GLY A 9 3.27 -10.04 -4.25
C GLY A 9 2.77 -8.61 -4.46
N PHE A 10 1.83 -8.47 -5.39
CA PHE A 10 1.10 -7.25 -5.65
C PHE A 10 -0.38 -7.56 -5.78
N SER A 11 -1.23 -6.64 -5.30
CA SER A 11 -2.66 -6.66 -5.54
C SER A 11 -3.20 -5.24 -5.67
N SER A 12 -4.33 -5.13 -6.35
CA SER A 12 -5.12 -3.91 -6.43
C SER A 12 -6.59 -4.28 -6.30
N SER A 13 -7.33 -3.52 -5.51
CA SER A 13 -8.79 -3.61 -5.38
C SER A 13 -9.40 -2.23 -5.56
N LYS A 14 -10.65 -2.20 -6.01
CA LYS A 14 -11.42 -0.98 -6.21
C LYS A 14 -12.85 -1.17 -5.72
N THR A 15 -13.43 -0.11 -5.19
CA THR A 15 -14.83 -0.07 -4.81
C THR A 15 -15.42 1.31 -5.07
N HIS A 16 -16.73 1.38 -5.19
CA HIS A 16 -17.45 2.64 -5.32
C HIS A 16 -18.11 3.01 -4.00
N PHE A 17 -18.04 4.29 -3.67
CA PHE A 17 -18.75 4.88 -2.54
C PHE A 17 -19.45 6.15 -3.05
N ALA A 18 -20.79 6.13 -3.08
CA ALA A 18 -21.60 7.13 -3.76
C ALA A 18 -21.06 7.39 -5.19
N ASP A 19 -20.75 8.65 -5.52
CA ASP A 19 -20.23 9.07 -6.83
C ASP A 19 -18.69 9.10 -6.89
N SER A 20 -18.02 8.36 -6.01
CA SER A 20 -16.56 8.31 -5.91
C SER A 20 -16.02 6.88 -6.01
N GLU A 21 -14.80 6.75 -6.51
CA GLU A 21 -14.04 5.50 -6.54
C GLU A 21 -12.96 5.52 -5.45
N LEU A 22 -12.94 4.48 -4.61
CA LEU A 22 -11.80 4.16 -3.77
C LEU A 22 -11.01 3.05 -4.43
N SER A 23 -9.69 3.18 -4.40
CA SER A 23 -8.76 2.13 -4.84
C SER A 23 -7.72 1.86 -3.77
N CYS A 24 -7.35 0.60 -3.60
CA CYS A 24 -6.31 0.15 -2.70
C CYS A 24 -5.30 -0.70 -3.46
N GLU A 25 -4.03 -0.35 -3.33
CA GLU A 25 -2.91 -1.14 -3.82
C GLU A 25 -2.09 -1.67 -2.65
N ILE A 26 -1.78 -2.97 -2.67
CA ILE A 26 -0.89 -3.59 -1.68
C ILE A 26 0.32 -4.21 -2.39
N ARG A 27 1.52 -3.85 -1.94
CA ARG A 27 2.79 -4.45 -2.34
C ARG A 27 3.42 -5.16 -1.15
N SER A 28 3.78 -6.43 -1.33
CA SER A 28 4.53 -7.24 -0.37
C SER A 28 5.94 -7.47 -0.87
N LEU A 29 6.92 -7.16 -0.02
CA LEU A 29 8.33 -7.46 -0.24
C LEU A 29 8.82 -8.43 0.83
N ASN A 30 9.78 -9.27 0.46
CA ASN A 30 10.44 -10.16 1.39
C ASN A 30 11.26 -9.35 2.41
N SER A 31 10.88 -9.43 3.68
CA SER A 31 11.60 -8.86 4.82
C SER A 31 11.45 -9.79 6.02
N ARG A 32 12.47 -9.82 6.88
CA ARG A 32 12.50 -10.68 8.08
C ARG A 32 11.41 -10.33 9.08
N TYR A 33 11.08 -9.05 9.20
CA TYR A 33 10.08 -8.53 10.14
C TYR A 33 8.89 -7.98 9.39
N LEU A 34 7.75 -7.91 10.08
CA LEU A 34 6.55 -7.27 9.56
C LEU A 34 6.68 -5.75 9.71
N GLU A 35 6.80 -5.06 8.58
CA GLU A 35 6.78 -3.60 8.51
C GLU A 35 5.60 -3.19 7.63
N ILE A 36 4.69 -2.36 8.14
CA ILE A 36 3.50 -1.93 7.40
C ILE A 36 3.53 -0.43 7.23
N TYR A 37 3.56 -0.01 5.97
CA TYR A 37 3.48 1.37 5.53
C TYR A 37 2.12 1.56 4.89
N VAL A 38 1.31 2.46 5.45
CA VAL A 38 0.01 2.82 4.89
C VAL A 38 0.09 4.27 4.44
N LYS A 39 -0.29 4.52 3.18
CA LYS A 39 -0.41 5.86 2.60
C LYS A 39 -1.88 6.10 2.28
N LEU A 40 -2.48 7.05 2.99
CA LEU A 40 -3.87 7.47 2.80
C LEU A 40 -3.93 8.93 2.33
N PRO A 41 -5.01 9.34 1.63
CA PRO A 41 -5.36 10.74 1.47
C PRO A 41 -5.52 11.42 2.85
N TYR A 42 -5.23 12.72 2.92
CA TYR A 42 -5.29 13.46 4.19
C TYR A 42 -6.65 13.33 4.90
N ALA A 43 -7.74 13.36 4.13
CA ALA A 43 -9.11 13.22 4.62
C ALA A 43 -9.40 11.89 5.36
N PHE A 44 -8.59 10.86 5.16
CA PHE A 44 -8.82 9.52 5.75
C PHE A 44 -7.70 9.08 6.68
N LYS A 45 -6.87 10.02 7.14
CA LYS A 45 -5.70 9.71 7.98
C LYS A 45 -6.07 8.96 9.26
N ASP A 46 -7.26 9.20 9.81
CA ASP A 46 -7.75 8.54 11.02
C ASP A 46 -7.99 7.02 10.83
N LEU A 47 -8.11 6.55 9.59
CA LEU A 47 -8.27 5.12 9.27
C LEU A 47 -6.93 4.38 9.12
N GLU A 48 -5.79 5.06 9.33
CA GLU A 48 -4.47 4.45 9.17
C GLU A 48 -4.26 3.25 10.11
N ASP A 49 -4.66 3.37 11.37
CA ASP A 49 -4.52 2.31 12.35
C ASP A 49 -5.48 1.13 12.09
N THR A 50 -6.67 1.41 11.56
CA THR A 50 -7.62 0.39 11.10
C THR A 50 -7.00 -0.43 9.97
N ALA A 51 -6.46 0.23 8.93
CA ALA A 51 -5.79 -0.45 7.82
C ALA A 51 -4.59 -1.29 8.29
N LYS A 52 -3.74 -0.74 9.16
CA LYS A 52 -2.61 -1.50 9.73
C LYS A 52 -3.08 -2.72 10.50
N SER A 53 -4.14 -2.60 11.29
CA SER A 53 -4.67 -3.70 12.10
C SER A 53 -5.21 -4.84 11.22
N LEU A 54 -5.97 -4.51 10.17
CA LEU A 54 -6.46 -5.49 9.19
C LEU A 54 -5.31 -6.24 8.50
N ILE A 55 -4.26 -5.52 8.09
CA ILE A 55 -3.09 -6.12 7.45
C ILE A 55 -2.34 -7.03 8.43
N ARG A 56 -2.10 -6.58 9.67
CA ARG A 56 -1.42 -7.39 10.71
C ARG A 56 -2.16 -8.68 11.04
N ALA A 57 -3.49 -8.67 10.96
CA ALA A 57 -4.29 -9.85 11.26
C ALA A 57 -4.14 -10.98 10.21
N LYS A 58 -3.59 -10.67 9.03
CA LYS A 58 -3.48 -11.62 7.91
C LYS A 58 -2.06 -11.87 7.43
N ILE A 59 -1.12 -10.98 7.74
CA ILE A 59 0.26 -11.05 7.25
C ILE A 59 1.22 -11.01 8.44
N ASP A 60 1.98 -12.09 8.63
CA ASP A 60 2.89 -12.23 9.78
C ASP A 60 4.32 -11.71 9.52
N ARG A 61 4.71 -11.58 8.25
CA ARG A 61 6.08 -11.19 7.86
C ARG A 61 6.13 -10.45 6.54
N GLY A 62 7.18 -9.64 6.37
CA GLY A 62 7.46 -8.91 5.14
C GLY A 62 7.26 -7.41 5.28
N LYS A 63 7.71 -6.67 4.27
CA LYS A 63 7.47 -5.24 4.17
C LYS A 63 6.25 -5.01 3.29
N ILE A 64 5.17 -4.51 3.89
CA ILE A 64 3.90 -4.25 3.23
C ILE A 64 3.76 -2.75 3.01
N SER A 65 3.51 -2.37 1.76
CA SER A 65 3.12 -1.01 1.39
C SER A 65 1.68 -1.03 0.90
N CYS A 66 0.80 -0.35 1.60
CA CYS A 66 -0.62 -0.18 1.28
C CYS A 66 -0.84 1.28 0.88
N THR A 67 -1.35 1.52 -0.33
CA THR A 67 -1.68 2.87 -0.81
C THR A 67 -3.15 2.91 -1.15
N VAL A 68 -3.89 3.80 -0.51
CA VAL A 68 -5.30 4.06 -0.82
C VAL A 68 -5.39 5.38 -1.59
N SER A 69 -6.20 5.39 -2.64
CA SER A 69 -6.51 6.59 -3.43
C SER A 69 -8.02 6.76 -3.54
N PHE A 70 -8.45 8.01 -3.59
CA PHE A 70 -9.85 8.39 -3.72
C PHE A 70 -10.01 9.35 -4.89
N SER A 71 -10.90 8.99 -5.81
CA SER A 71 -11.19 9.78 -7.00
C SER A 71 -12.69 10.04 -7.06
N ALA A 72 -13.11 11.28 -6.89
CA ALA A 72 -14.48 11.69 -7.19
C ALA A 72 -14.71 11.61 -8.71
N GLN A 73 -15.84 11.06 -9.15
CA GLN A 73 -16.17 11.02 -10.59
C GLN A 73 -16.60 12.39 -11.13
N ASP A 74 -17.09 13.29 -10.27
CA ASP A 74 -17.42 14.65 -10.64
C ASP A 74 -16.47 15.67 -9.96
N PRO A 75 -15.56 16.31 -10.71
CA PRO A 75 -14.68 17.36 -10.18
C PRO A 75 -15.46 18.56 -9.61
N MET A 76 -16.71 18.79 -10.05
CA MET A 76 -17.57 19.87 -9.52
C MET A 76 -18.21 19.52 -8.18
N MET A 77 -18.13 18.27 -7.72
CA MET A 77 -18.59 17.81 -6.40
C MET A 77 -17.49 17.70 -5.35
N GLN A 78 -16.31 18.31 -5.57
CA GLN A 78 -15.54 18.79 -4.41
C GLN A 78 -16.36 19.91 -3.76
N ARG A 79 -17.31 19.53 -2.90
CA ARG A 79 -17.97 20.48 -2.01
C ARG A 79 -16.83 21.22 -1.31
N LEU A 80 -16.75 22.53 -1.53
CA LEU A 80 -15.82 23.38 -0.81
C LEU A 80 -16.58 23.92 0.39
N SER A 81 -16.06 23.66 1.58
CA SER A 81 -16.55 24.31 2.78
C SER A 81 -15.76 25.58 3.05
N LEU A 82 -16.43 26.56 3.65
CA LEU A 82 -15.79 27.79 4.07
C LEU A 82 -15.06 27.54 5.39
N ASN A 83 -13.76 27.77 5.43
CA ASN A 83 -13.01 27.77 6.69
C ASN A 83 -13.36 29.05 7.48
N THR A 84 -14.42 28.97 8.28
CA THR A 84 -14.93 30.09 9.10
C THR A 84 -13.90 30.63 10.09
N GLY A 85 -12.97 29.78 10.55
CA GLY A 85 -11.83 30.18 11.38
C GLY A 85 -10.89 31.14 10.63
N SER A 86 -10.47 30.75 9.42
CA SER A 86 -9.65 31.60 8.55
C SER A 86 -10.38 32.89 8.16
N VAL A 87 -11.67 32.84 7.83
CA VAL A 87 -12.49 34.04 7.55
C VAL A 87 -12.43 35.02 8.72
N THR A 88 -12.63 34.52 9.94
CA THR A 88 -12.64 35.37 11.15
C THR A 88 -11.25 35.97 11.42
N MET A 89 -10.20 35.17 11.25
CA MET A 89 -8.82 35.60 11.43
C MET A 89 -8.41 36.68 10.42
N TYR A 90 -8.68 36.48 9.13
CA TYR A 90 -8.36 37.44 8.08
C TYR A 90 -9.16 38.72 8.22
N THR A 91 -10.44 38.63 8.56
CA THR A 91 -11.27 39.81 8.85
C THR A 91 -10.64 40.69 9.93
N LYS A 92 -10.13 40.07 11.01
CA LYS A 92 -9.48 40.80 12.10
C LYS A 92 -8.19 41.48 11.66
N LEU A 93 -7.33 40.77 10.93
CA LEU A 93 -6.05 41.30 10.45
C LEU A 93 -6.23 42.43 9.43
N LEU A 94 -7.16 42.29 8.49
CA LEU A 94 -7.44 43.31 7.48
C LEU A 94 -8.02 44.57 8.12
N ASN A 95 -8.88 44.45 9.14
CA ASN A 95 -9.37 45.61 9.87
C ASN A 95 -8.26 46.32 10.69
N GLN A 96 -7.32 45.57 11.27
CA GLN A 96 -6.13 46.16 11.91
C GLN A 96 -5.25 46.91 10.91
N LEU A 97 -5.04 46.33 9.73
CA LEU A 97 -4.28 46.97 8.63
C LEU A 97 -4.96 48.27 8.18
N ARG A 98 -6.28 48.25 7.98
CA ARG A 98 -7.06 49.45 7.61
C ARG A 98 -6.90 50.57 8.63
N ALA A 99 -6.99 50.26 9.92
CA ALA A 99 -6.81 51.23 10.98
C ALA A 99 -5.39 51.81 11.02
N ALA A 100 -4.37 50.97 10.85
CA ALA A 100 -2.97 51.39 10.82
C ALA A 100 -2.61 52.24 9.59
N ALA A 101 -3.21 51.93 8.44
CA ALA A 101 -2.96 52.63 7.17
C ALA A 101 -3.89 53.82 6.92
N GLY A 102 -4.88 54.07 7.80
CA GLY A 102 -5.88 55.13 7.62
C GLY A 102 -6.83 54.89 6.42
N ILE A 103 -7.10 53.63 6.07
CA ILE A 103 -7.92 53.26 4.92
C ILE A 103 -9.39 53.13 5.34
N ASP A 104 -10.21 54.09 4.92
CA ASP A 104 -11.65 54.09 5.14
C ASP A 104 -12.42 53.53 3.94
N ALA A 105 -12.23 52.23 3.66
CA ALA A 105 -12.96 51.50 2.62
C ALA A 105 -13.46 50.14 3.15
N PRO A 106 -14.72 49.74 2.89
CA PRO A 106 -15.26 48.48 3.39
C PRO A 106 -14.57 47.26 2.75
N LEU A 107 -14.33 46.21 3.54
CA LEU A 107 -13.81 44.95 3.03
C LEU A 107 -14.79 44.31 2.04
N GLN A 108 -14.27 43.88 0.89
CA GLN A 108 -15.02 43.21 -0.17
C GLN A 108 -14.69 41.72 -0.19
N ILE A 109 -15.61 40.90 -0.70
CA ILE A 109 -15.36 39.45 -0.88
C ILE A 109 -14.13 39.20 -1.78
N SER A 110 -13.88 40.07 -2.76
CA SER A 110 -12.71 40.00 -3.63
C SER A 110 -11.38 40.06 -2.86
N ASP A 111 -11.35 40.74 -1.73
CA ASP A 111 -10.15 40.87 -0.89
C ASP A 111 -9.80 39.53 -0.21
N PHE A 112 -10.80 38.68 -0.03
CA PHE A 112 -10.64 37.35 0.54
C PHE A 112 -10.19 36.32 -0.51
N LEU A 113 -10.55 36.47 -1.79
CA LEU A 113 -10.21 35.51 -2.85
C LEU A 113 -8.70 35.30 -3.08
N GLN A 114 -7.85 36.18 -2.54
CA GLN A 114 -6.39 36.03 -2.60
C GLN A 114 -5.86 34.96 -1.62
N PHE A 115 -6.64 34.58 -0.62
CA PHE A 115 -6.27 33.57 0.38
C PHE A 115 -6.71 32.18 -0.07
N LYS A 116 -5.74 31.31 -0.35
CA LYS A 116 -5.96 29.96 -0.90
C LYS A 116 -6.55 28.97 0.11
N ASP A 117 -6.56 29.30 1.39
CA ASP A 117 -6.98 28.44 2.50
C ASP A 117 -8.41 28.73 3.01
N LEU A 118 -9.12 29.68 2.39
CA LEU A 118 -10.51 30.01 2.75
C LEU A 118 -11.51 28.96 2.31
N PHE A 119 -11.27 28.37 1.14
CA PHE A 119 -12.06 27.28 0.61
C PHE A 119 -11.29 26.00 0.86
N VAL A 120 -11.76 25.24 1.83
CA VAL A 120 -11.22 23.92 2.15
C VAL A 120 -12.16 22.88 1.57
N PRO A 121 -11.68 21.67 1.22
CA PRO A 121 -12.58 20.56 0.95
C PRO A 121 -13.61 20.42 2.08
N ASP A 122 -14.87 20.19 1.74
CA ASP A 122 -15.94 19.90 2.68
C ASP A 122 -15.69 18.51 3.27
N GLU A 123 -14.95 18.49 4.36
CA GLU A 123 -14.62 17.28 5.13
C GLU A 123 -15.79 16.82 6.01
N GLN A 124 -16.96 17.49 5.97
CA GLN A 124 -18.09 17.13 6.84
C GLN A 124 -18.71 15.78 6.42
N ASN A 125 -18.34 14.75 7.20
CA ASN A 125 -18.87 13.38 7.22
C ASN A 125 -18.57 12.50 6.01
N LEU A 126 -17.37 12.58 5.43
CA LEU A 126 -16.89 11.48 4.57
C LEU A 126 -16.66 10.17 5.36
N LEU A 127 -16.37 10.26 6.66
CA LEU A 127 -16.10 9.12 7.55
C LEU A 127 -17.34 8.71 8.36
N ASP A 128 -18.48 8.53 7.69
CA ASP A 128 -19.61 7.89 8.36
C ASP A 128 -19.37 6.37 8.52
N ASP A 129 -20.18 5.71 9.35
CA ASP A 129 -20.06 4.26 9.59
C ASP A 129 -20.11 3.45 8.29
N HIS A 130 -20.83 3.93 7.28
CA HIS A 130 -20.92 3.27 5.99
C HIS A 130 -19.60 3.34 5.22
N PHE A 131 -18.96 4.50 5.19
CA PHE A 131 -17.66 4.68 4.56
C PHE A 131 -16.59 3.84 5.25
N VAL A 132 -16.59 3.78 6.59
CA VAL A 132 -15.65 2.95 7.35
C VAL A 132 -15.81 1.48 6.95
N GLN A 133 -17.04 0.97 6.86
CA GLN A 133 -17.31 -0.40 6.40
C GLN A 133 -16.85 -0.63 4.96
N THR A 134 -17.09 0.33 4.05
CA THR A 134 -16.62 0.25 2.66
C THR A 134 -15.10 0.22 2.58
N PHE A 135 -14.43 1.04 3.39
CA PHE A 135 -12.97 1.07 3.49
C PHE A 135 -12.41 -0.26 4.00
N GLU A 136 -12.97 -0.81 5.09
CA GLU A 136 -12.55 -2.10 5.63
C GLU A 136 -12.73 -3.22 4.61
N THR A 137 -13.84 -3.22 3.88
CA THR A 137 -14.12 -4.19 2.81
C THR A 137 -13.06 -4.09 1.70
N LEU A 138 -12.76 -2.87 1.23
CA LEU A 138 -11.73 -2.62 0.22
C LEU A 138 -10.36 -3.17 0.64
N ILE A 139 -9.94 -2.93 1.89
CA ILE A 139 -8.66 -3.43 2.40
C ILE A 139 -8.67 -4.95 2.46
N ASN A 140 -9.74 -5.57 2.97
CA ASN A 140 -9.86 -7.02 3.04
C ASN A 140 -9.83 -7.68 1.65
N ASP A 141 -10.49 -7.08 0.66
CA ASP A 141 -10.47 -7.56 -0.72
C ASP A 141 -9.06 -7.48 -1.32
N ALA A 142 -8.35 -6.37 -1.09
CA ALA A 142 -6.97 -6.22 -1.52
C ALA A 142 -6.03 -7.26 -0.87
N ILE A 143 -6.24 -7.58 0.42
CA ILE A 143 -5.49 -8.63 1.13
C ILE A 143 -5.82 -10.01 0.57
N ALA A 144 -7.09 -10.31 0.33
CA ALA A 144 -7.52 -11.58 -0.25
C ALA A 144 -6.91 -11.79 -1.64
N GLN A 145 -6.92 -10.76 -2.47
CA GLN A 145 -6.28 -10.80 -3.79
C GLN A 145 -4.76 -10.96 -3.70
N LEU A 146 -4.11 -10.37 -2.69
CA LEU A 146 -2.68 -10.55 -2.44
C LEU A 146 -2.35 -12.01 -2.08
N ASP A 147 -3.18 -12.64 -1.28
CA ASP A 147 -3.01 -14.06 -0.93
C ASP A 147 -3.14 -14.97 -2.17
N VAL A 148 -4.05 -14.65 -3.09
CA VAL A 148 -4.19 -15.36 -4.36
C VAL A 148 -2.93 -15.21 -5.22
N THR A 149 -2.41 -13.99 -5.39
CA THR A 149 -1.21 -13.75 -6.22
C THR A 149 0.03 -14.41 -5.61
N ARG A 150 0.19 -14.33 -4.28
CA ARG A 150 1.27 -15.02 -3.55
C ARG A 150 1.18 -16.53 -3.65
N GLY A 151 -0.04 -17.10 -3.64
CA GLY A 151 -0.25 -18.53 -3.82
C GLY A 151 0.14 -19.02 -5.20
N ALA A 152 -0.28 -18.29 -6.25
CA ALA A 152 0.08 -18.62 -7.63
C ALA A 152 1.60 -18.54 -7.88
N GLU A 153 2.26 -17.50 -7.35
CA GLU A 153 3.72 -17.36 -7.43
C GLU A 153 4.44 -18.46 -6.63
N GLY A 154 3.91 -18.82 -5.46
CA GLY A 154 4.46 -19.89 -4.62
C GLY A 154 4.42 -21.26 -5.31
N GLU A 155 3.33 -21.58 -6.01
CA GLU A 155 3.22 -22.84 -6.76
C GLU A 155 4.16 -22.88 -7.96
N ASN A 156 4.31 -21.76 -8.69
CA ASN A 156 5.29 -21.66 -9.77
C ASN A 156 6.72 -21.84 -9.24
N LEU A 157 7.05 -21.22 -8.12
CA LEU A 157 8.36 -21.35 -7.48
C LEU A 157 8.62 -22.77 -7.00
N ARG A 158 7.60 -23.44 -6.45
CA ARG A 158 7.67 -24.84 -6.04
C ARG A 158 8.02 -25.73 -7.24
N ARG A 159 7.34 -25.54 -8.38
CA ARG A 159 7.59 -26.32 -9.60
C ARG A 159 9.03 -26.12 -10.09
N ASP A 160 9.48 -24.87 -10.23
CA ASP A 160 10.86 -24.56 -10.67
C ASP A 160 11.92 -25.14 -9.73
N LEU A 161 11.72 -25.03 -8.41
CA LEU A 161 12.64 -25.61 -7.44
C LEU A 161 12.67 -27.15 -7.49
N SER A 162 11.52 -27.80 -7.65
CA SER A 162 11.46 -29.26 -7.81
C SER A 162 12.21 -29.72 -9.06
N GLU A 163 12.00 -29.08 -10.21
CA GLU A 163 12.71 -29.41 -11.45
C GLU A 163 14.23 -29.28 -11.30
N ARG A 164 14.69 -28.25 -10.58
CA ARG A 164 16.13 -28.05 -10.30
C ARG A 164 16.68 -29.09 -9.33
N LEU A 165 15.91 -29.50 -8.33
CA LEU A 165 16.33 -30.54 -7.38
C LEU A 165 16.48 -31.88 -8.08
N ASP A 166 15.52 -32.26 -8.93
CA ASP A 166 15.58 -33.50 -9.72
C ASP A 166 16.81 -33.52 -10.64
N ALA A 167 17.12 -32.37 -11.27
CA ALA A 167 18.31 -32.24 -12.11
C ALA A 167 19.61 -32.37 -11.31
N LEU A 168 19.68 -31.75 -10.12
CA LEU A 168 20.83 -31.88 -9.23
C LEU A 168 21.01 -33.32 -8.74
N GLU A 169 19.93 -33.99 -8.36
CA GLU A 169 19.96 -35.38 -7.90
C GLU A 169 20.52 -36.30 -9.00
N LYS A 170 20.04 -36.14 -10.25
CA LYS A 170 20.56 -36.87 -11.40
C LYS A 170 22.07 -36.64 -11.61
N LEU A 171 22.51 -35.38 -11.61
CA LEU A 171 23.93 -35.04 -11.78
C LEU A 171 24.80 -35.61 -10.65
N THR A 172 24.33 -35.56 -9.40
CA THR A 172 25.07 -36.15 -8.28
C THR A 172 25.16 -37.67 -8.37
N GLY A 173 24.11 -38.34 -8.88
CA GLY A 173 24.12 -39.77 -9.19
C GLY A 173 25.13 -40.13 -10.29
N GLU A 174 25.17 -39.35 -11.37
CA GLU A 174 26.15 -39.52 -12.45
C GLU A 174 27.60 -39.38 -11.94
N ILE A 175 27.87 -38.35 -11.14
CA ILE A 175 29.19 -38.14 -10.51
C ILE A 175 29.55 -39.33 -9.59
N ALA A 176 28.59 -39.83 -8.80
CA ALA A 176 28.81 -40.96 -7.91
C ALA A 176 29.16 -42.25 -8.68
N GLU A 177 28.50 -42.51 -9.81
CA GLU A 177 28.82 -43.66 -10.68
C GLU A 177 30.20 -43.52 -11.33
N MET A 178 30.57 -42.33 -11.81
CA MET A 178 31.93 -42.08 -12.34
C MET A 178 33.01 -42.28 -11.27
N GLY A 179 32.75 -41.86 -10.03
CA GLY A 179 33.67 -42.01 -8.91
C GLY A 179 33.95 -43.47 -8.52
N LYS A 180 32.96 -44.38 -8.70
CA LYS A 180 33.13 -45.82 -8.41
C LYS A 180 34.18 -46.50 -9.30
N GLY A 181 34.38 -46.01 -10.52
CA GLY A 181 35.43 -46.51 -11.43
C GLY A 181 36.82 -45.93 -11.15
N ASN A 182 36.89 -44.62 -10.86
CA ASN A 182 38.16 -43.91 -10.75
C ASN A 182 38.91 -44.18 -9.44
N ALA A 183 38.20 -44.43 -8.33
CA ALA A 183 38.85 -44.64 -7.03
C ALA A 183 39.76 -45.88 -7.01
N ARG A 184 39.44 -46.93 -7.76
CA ARG A 184 40.25 -48.15 -7.82
C ARG A 184 41.43 -48.02 -8.79
N GLU A 185 41.20 -47.38 -9.95
CA GLU A 185 42.25 -47.11 -10.94
C GLU A 185 43.27 -46.06 -10.48
N GLU A 186 42.86 -45.01 -9.77
CA GLU A 186 43.81 -44.04 -9.18
C GLU A 186 44.60 -44.64 -8.03
N PHE A 187 43.99 -45.51 -7.21
CA PHE A 187 44.67 -46.19 -6.11
C PHE A 187 45.73 -47.18 -6.63
N GLU A 188 45.45 -47.90 -7.71
CA GLU A 188 46.44 -48.77 -8.38
C GLU A 188 47.57 -47.98 -9.05
N LYS A 189 47.28 -46.82 -9.67
CA LYS A 189 48.31 -45.93 -10.24
C LYS A 189 49.22 -45.32 -9.19
N LEU A 190 48.72 -45.04 -7.98
CA LEU A 190 49.50 -44.50 -6.87
C LEU A 190 50.44 -45.55 -6.23
N TYR A 191 50.10 -46.83 -6.28
CA TYR A 191 50.92 -47.93 -5.73
C TYR A 191 51.98 -48.49 -6.70
N GLN A 192 51.89 -48.16 -7.99
CA GLN A 192 52.92 -48.50 -9.00
C GLN A 192 54.01 -47.42 -9.14
N ARG A 193 54.03 -46.41 -8.27
CA ARG A 193 55.06 -45.37 -8.19
C ARG A 193 55.99 -45.62 -7.02
#